data_AF-A0A0P0XDL2-F1
#
_entry.id   AF-A0A0P0XDL2-F1
#
_cell.length_a   1.000
_cell.length_b   1.000
_cell.length_c   1.000
_cell.angle_alpha   90.00
_cell.angle_beta   90.00
_cell.angle_gamma   90.00
#
_symmetry.space_group_name_H-M   'P 1'
#
loop_
_entity.id
_entity.type
_entity.pdbx_description
1 polymer ?
#
loop_
_entity_poly.entity_id
_entity_poly.type
_entity_poly.pdbx_seq_one_letter_code
_entity_poly.pdbx_strand_id
1 'polypeptide(L)'
;CSIQAIRRDLRQLAAKYASDRKDGPKLQALSNAATNCASFPLVDLQKSLNQVAVPVHGVYVAKPAKPNSPRNILIKLFRDKDPDSKLTKQEILDCAANHLKKGLNEKDYHQVWRESVIVFKFCPVTA
;
A
#
# COMPACT_ATOMS: atom_id res chain seq x y z
N CYS A 1 -0.32 6.19 1.38
CA CYS A 1 -0.66 7.19 2.42
C CYS A 1 0.36 7.15 3.56
N SER A 2 0.65 8.28 4.21
CA SER A 2 1.46 8.28 5.45
C SER A 2 0.72 7.62 6.61
N ILE A 3 1.43 7.22 7.66
CA ILE A 3 0.81 6.60 8.84
C ILE A 3 -0.12 7.56 9.58
N GLN A 4 0.18 8.86 9.60
CA GLN A 4 -0.66 9.88 10.22
C GLN A 4 -1.97 10.05 9.43
N ALA A 5 -1.88 10.06 8.10
CA ALA A 5 -3.05 10.09 7.23
C ALA A 5 -3.92 8.84 7.44
N ILE A 6 -3.32 7.65 7.49
CA ILE A 6 -4.04 6.40 7.78
C ILE A 6 -4.75 6.47 9.14
N ARG A 7 -4.08 6.98 10.18
CA ARG A 7 -4.68 7.14 11.51
C ARG A 7 -5.88 8.09 11.49
N ARG A 8 -5.77 9.20 10.75
CA ARG A 8 -6.88 10.14 10.56
C ARG A 8 -8.04 9.48 9.83
N ASP A 9 -7.76 8.78 8.74
CA ASP A 9 -8.78 8.15 7.90
C ASP A 9 -9.49 7.02 8.67
N LEU A 10 -8.79 6.28 9.54
CA LEU A 10 -9.40 5.32 10.47
C LEU A 10 -10.40 5.98 11.43
N ARG A 11 -10.11 7.18 11.94
CA ARG A 11 -11.07 7.92 12.79
C ARG A 11 -12.30 8.35 12.01
N GLN A 12 -12.11 8.81 10.79
CA GLN A 12 -13.21 9.19 9.91
C GLN A 12 -14.07 7.97 9.55
N LEU A 13 -13.45 6.82 9.28
CA LEU A 13 -14.14 5.55 9.06
C LEU A 13 -14.94 5.12 10.31
N ALA A 14 -14.35 5.22 11.50
CA ALA A 14 -15.04 4.91 12.74
C ALA A 14 -16.31 5.77 12.94
N ALA A 15 -16.18 7.08 12.73
CA ALA A 15 -17.32 8.02 12.82
C ALA A 15 -18.39 7.72 11.76
N LYS A 16 -17.97 7.47 10.52
CA LYS A 16 -18.87 7.09 9.43
C LYS A 16 -19.67 5.84 9.78
N TYR A 17 -19.00 4.77 10.22
CA TYR A 17 -19.66 3.51 10.57
C TYR A 17 -20.57 3.63 11.80
N ALA A 18 -20.22 4.48 12.78
CA ALA A 18 -21.09 4.73 13.94
C ALA A 18 -22.35 5.54 13.58
N SER A 19 -22.26 6.42 12.57
CA SER A 19 -23.38 7.25 12.14
C SER A 19 -24.41 6.50 11.29
N ASP A 20 -23.99 5.40 10.66
CA ASP A 20 -24.85 4.63 9.77
C ASP A 20 -25.70 3.64 10.57
N ARG A 21 -26.93 4.08 10.86
CA ARG A 21 -27.92 3.31 11.64
C ARG A 21 -28.45 2.08 10.90
N LYS A 22 -28.17 1.92 9.59
CA LYS A 22 -28.83 0.92 8.76
C LYS A 22 -28.22 -0.49 8.88
N ASP A 23 -26.95 -0.61 9.23
CA ASP A 23 -26.21 -1.89 9.10
C ASP A 23 -25.81 -2.56 10.44
N GLY A 24 -26.52 -2.24 11.52
CA GLY A 24 -26.60 -3.10 12.71
C GLY A 24 -25.25 -3.45 13.40
N PRO A 25 -25.17 -4.61 14.09
CA PRO A 25 -24.01 -5.01 14.88
C PRO A 25 -22.69 -5.08 14.10
N LYS A 26 -22.75 -5.32 12.78
CA LYS A 26 -21.56 -5.43 11.92
C LYS A 26 -20.85 -4.09 11.75
N LEU A 27 -21.59 -3.00 11.46
CA LEU A 27 -20.97 -1.69 11.39
C LEU A 27 -20.50 -1.20 12.75
N GLN A 28 -21.21 -1.55 13.83
CA GLN A 28 -20.73 -1.25 15.17
C GLN A 28 -19.37 -1.94 15.45
N ALA A 29 -19.22 -3.21 15.08
CA ALA A 29 -17.96 -3.92 15.21
C ALA A 29 -16.84 -3.29 14.36
N LEU A 30 -17.13 -2.88 13.13
CA LEU A 30 -16.18 -2.17 12.27
C LEU A 30 -15.80 -0.79 12.81
N SER A 31 -16.76 -0.05 13.36
CA SER A 31 -16.52 1.24 14.02
C SER A 31 -15.60 1.07 15.23
N ASN A 32 -15.89 0.08 16.08
CA ASN A 32 -15.06 -0.24 17.24
C ASN A 32 -13.64 -0.64 16.82
N ALA A 33 -13.51 -1.51 15.81
CA ALA A 33 -12.21 -1.91 15.29
C ALA A 33 -11.40 -0.72 14.75
N ALA A 34 -12.03 0.15 13.96
CA ALA A 34 -11.39 1.35 13.43
C ALA A 34 -10.96 2.32 14.55
N THR A 35 -11.81 2.52 15.57
CA THR A 35 -11.51 3.33 16.76
C THR A 35 -10.31 2.80 17.52
N ASN A 36 -10.28 1.49 17.77
CA ASN A 36 -9.18 0.84 18.49
C ASN A 36 -7.86 0.98 17.71
N CYS A 37 -7.87 0.65 16.42
CA CYS A 37 -6.70 0.80 15.56
C CYS A 37 -6.19 2.25 15.51
N ALA A 38 -7.08 3.24 15.46
CA ALA A 38 -6.69 4.65 15.45
C ALA A 38 -6.11 5.16 16.78
N SER A 39 -6.32 4.41 17.87
CA SER A 39 -5.88 4.73 19.22
C SER A 39 -4.61 3.99 19.64
N PHE A 40 -4.14 3.03 18.84
CA PHE A 40 -2.89 2.33 19.10
C PHE A 40 -1.69 3.27 19.18
N PRO A 41 -0.68 2.92 20.00
CA PRO A 41 0.65 3.50 19.88
C PRO A 41 1.16 3.39 18.45
N LEU A 42 1.92 4.38 17.98
CA LEU A 42 2.35 4.46 16.59
C LEU A 42 3.10 3.20 16.14
N VAL A 43 3.92 2.64 17.04
CA VAL A 43 4.68 1.41 16.82
C VAL A 43 3.76 0.21 16.55
N ASP A 44 2.67 0.07 17.30
CA ASP A 44 1.76 -1.08 17.15
C ASP A 44 0.81 -0.93 15.96
N LEU A 45 0.43 0.31 15.64
CA LEU A 45 -0.25 0.61 14.39
C LEU A 45 0.64 0.25 13.19
N GLN A 46 1.92 0.62 13.23
CA GLN A 46 2.88 0.26 12.19
C GLN A 46 3.05 -1.26 12.06
N LYS A 47 3.16 -2.00 13.17
CA LYS A 47 3.19 -3.48 13.14
C LYS A 47 1.96 -4.06 12.46
N SER A 48 0.78 -3.55 12.80
CA SER A 48 -0.49 -3.98 12.19
C SER A 48 -0.53 -3.66 10.69
N LEU A 49 -0.13 -2.45 10.30
CA LEU A 49 -0.06 -2.05 8.89
C LEU A 49 0.94 -2.89 8.10
N ASN A 50 2.08 -3.24 8.69
CA ASN A 50 3.09 -4.09 8.06
C ASN A 50 2.60 -5.51 7.75
N GLN A 51 1.44 -5.93 8.26
CA GLN A 51 0.82 -7.20 7.88
C GLN A 51 0.22 -7.13 6.47
N VAL A 52 -0.36 -5.98 6.10
CA VAL A 52 -1.15 -5.79 4.88
C VAL A 52 -0.55 -4.80 3.88
N ALA A 53 0.42 -4.00 4.30
CA ALA A 53 1.09 -2.98 3.50
C ALA A 53 2.60 -2.99 3.78
N VAL A 54 3.36 -2.31 2.92
CA VAL A 54 4.81 -2.14 3.02
C VAL A 54 5.12 -0.65 3.06
N PRO A 55 5.98 -0.19 3.97
CA PRO A 55 6.47 1.18 3.97
C PRO A 55 7.45 1.39 2.80
N VAL A 56 7.20 2.43 2.01
CA VAL A 56 8.01 2.87 0.87
C VAL A 56 8.07 4.40 0.97
N HIS A 57 9.26 4.98 1.18
CA HIS A 57 9.49 6.44 1.30
C HIS A 57 8.48 7.20 2.18
N GLY A 58 8.22 6.69 3.39
CA GLY A 58 7.30 7.34 4.34
C GLY A 58 5.81 7.09 4.07
N VAL A 59 5.46 6.30 3.05
CA VAL A 59 4.08 5.97 2.71
C VAL A 59 3.86 4.47 2.74
N TYR A 60 2.66 4.02 3.08
CA TYR A 60 2.30 2.60 3.05
C TYR A 60 1.64 2.26 1.72
N VAL A 61 2.17 1.22 1.08
CA VAL A 61 1.68 0.64 -0.17
C VAL A 61 1.12 -0.75 0.13
N ALA A 62 -0.11 -1.04 -0.29
CA ALA A 62 -0.73 -2.34 -0.07
C ALA A 62 0.12 -3.47 -0.65
N LYS A 63 0.28 -4.55 0.13
CA LYS A 63 0.98 -5.74 -0.32
C LYS A 63 0.27 -6.35 -1.52
N PRO A 64 1.02 -6.97 -2.45
CA PRO A 64 0.41 -7.73 -3.51
C PRO A 64 -0.28 -8.99 -2.97
N ALA A 65 -1.40 -9.37 -3.57
CA ALA A 65 -2.10 -10.61 -3.22
C ALA A 65 -1.26 -11.86 -3.52
N LYS A 66 -0.35 -11.79 -4.51
CA LYS A 66 0.54 -12.88 -4.91
C LYS A 66 2.00 -12.40 -4.86
N PRO A 67 2.92 -13.17 -4.25
CA PRO A 67 4.34 -12.79 -4.16
C PRO A 67 4.99 -12.66 -5.54
N ASN A 68 4.57 -13.46 -6.52
CA ASN A 68 5.10 -13.46 -7.88
C ASN A 68 4.33 -12.50 -8.81
N SER A 69 3.80 -11.40 -8.27
CA SER A 69 3.09 -10.41 -9.08
C SER A 69 4.02 -9.30 -9.57
N PRO A 70 3.74 -8.72 -10.75
CA PRO A 70 4.26 -7.44 -11.22
C PRO A 70 4.44 -6.37 -10.14
N ARG A 71 3.41 -6.18 -9.31
CA ARG A 71 3.41 -5.21 -8.22
C ARG A 71 4.51 -5.42 -7.19
N ASN A 72 4.87 -6.68 -6.91
CA ASN A 72 5.92 -7.00 -5.94
C ASN A 72 7.30 -6.52 -6.41
N ILE A 73 7.57 -6.65 -7.72
CA ILE A 73 8.81 -6.15 -8.34
C ILE A 73 8.92 -4.64 -8.12
N LEU A 74 7.85 -3.89 -8.37
CA LEU A 74 7.83 -2.44 -8.18
C LEU A 74 8.07 -2.07 -6.72
N ILE A 75 7.33 -2.66 -5.80
CA ILE A 75 7.45 -2.35 -4.37
C ILE A 75 8.90 -2.58 -3.92
N LYS A 76 9.53 -3.66 -4.36
CA LYS A 76 10.94 -3.93 -4.06
C LYS A 76 11.86 -2.86 -4.66
N LEU A 77 11.75 -2.62 -5.96
CA LEU A 77 12.60 -1.67 -6.68
C LEU A 77 12.52 -0.26 -6.11
N PHE A 78 11.31 0.22 -5.79
CA PHE A 78 11.16 1.54 -5.17
C PHE A 78 11.73 1.56 -3.75
N ARG A 79 11.48 0.53 -2.94
CA ARG A 79 12.01 0.47 -1.57
C ARG A 79 13.54 0.53 -1.52
N ASP A 80 14.21 -0.04 -2.52
CA ASP A 80 15.67 -0.11 -2.59
C ASP A 80 16.31 1.17 -3.17
N LYS A 81 15.51 2.16 -3.58
CA LYS A 81 16.00 3.41 -4.18
C LYS A 81 15.66 4.66 -3.35
N ASP A 82 16.13 5.81 -3.81
CA ASP A 82 15.73 7.11 -3.26
C ASP A 82 14.32 7.53 -3.73
N PRO A 83 13.57 8.33 -2.95
CA PRO A 83 12.20 8.73 -3.27
C PRO A 83 12.03 9.40 -4.64
N ASP A 84 13.01 10.18 -5.08
CA ASP A 84 12.99 10.94 -6.34
C ASP A 84 13.69 10.23 -7.50
N SER A 85 14.12 8.99 -7.27
CA SER A 85 14.80 8.19 -8.28
C SER A 85 13.83 7.73 -9.37
N LYS A 86 14.35 7.58 -10.59
CA LYS A 86 13.61 7.01 -11.72
C LYS A 86 13.87 5.51 -11.80
N LEU A 87 12.84 4.75 -12.15
CA LEU A 87 12.98 3.35 -12.56
C LEU A 87 13.15 3.25 -14.07
N THR A 88 14.19 2.55 -14.48
CA THR A 88 14.44 2.24 -15.89
C THR A 88 13.79 0.92 -16.27
N LYS A 89 13.54 0.73 -17.58
CA LYS A 89 13.04 -0.53 -18.12
C LYS A 89 13.96 -1.71 -17.76
N GLN A 90 15.27 -1.50 -17.85
CA GLN A 90 16.24 -2.57 -17.61
C GLN A 90 16.21 -3.07 -16.16
N GLU A 91 16.13 -2.16 -15.18
CA GLU A 91 16.03 -2.53 -13.77
C GLU A 91 14.77 -3.35 -13.45
N ILE A 92 13.65 -3.01 -14.12
CA ILE A 92 12.42 -3.78 -14.00
C ILE A 92 12.61 -5.20 -14.54
N LEU A 93 13.23 -5.33 -15.72
CA LEU A 93 13.49 -6.63 -16.34
C LEU A 93 14.46 -7.47 -15.51
N ASP A 94 15.55 -6.88 -15.02
CA ASP A 94 16.57 -7.56 -14.21
C ASP A 94 15.98 -8.01 -12.87
N CYS A 95 15.23 -7.14 -12.18
CA CYS A 95 14.57 -7.51 -10.94
C CYS A 95 13.56 -8.63 -11.16
N ALA A 96 12.82 -8.60 -12.28
CA ALA A 96 11.86 -9.65 -12.60
C ALA A 96 12.53 -10.98 -12.94
N ALA A 97 13.61 -10.97 -13.72
CA ALA A 97 14.39 -12.17 -14.03
C ALA A 97 14.86 -12.85 -12.73
N ASN A 98 15.32 -12.06 -11.76
CA ASN A 98 15.77 -12.54 -10.46
C ASN A 98 14.63 -13.03 -9.55
N HIS A 99 13.46 -12.38 -9.55
CA HIS A 99 12.37 -12.70 -8.59
C HIS A 99 11.35 -13.70 -9.11
N LEU A 100 10.99 -13.61 -10.39
CA LEU A 100 9.96 -14.46 -10.99
C LEU A 100 10.55 -15.75 -11.56
N LYS A 101 11.89 -15.88 -11.63
CA LYS A 101 12.62 -16.97 -12.31
C LYS A 101 12.19 -17.19 -13.77
N LYS A 102 11.41 -16.27 -14.31
CA LYS A 102 10.87 -16.21 -15.66
C LYS A 102 10.90 -14.73 -16.03
N GLY A 103 11.42 -14.41 -17.22
CA GLY A 103 11.42 -13.03 -17.70
C GLY A 103 9.99 -12.47 -17.78
N LEU A 104 9.87 -11.15 -17.74
CA LEU A 104 8.61 -10.48 -18.09
C LEU A 104 8.47 -10.49 -19.61
N ASN A 105 7.33 -10.97 -20.11
CA ASN A 105 6.95 -10.65 -21.47
C ASN A 105 6.53 -9.16 -21.55
N GLU A 106 6.38 -8.66 -22.77
CA GLU A 106 6.05 -7.24 -23.00
C GLU A 106 4.71 -6.83 -22.37
N LYS A 107 3.72 -7.73 -22.33
CA LYS A 107 2.42 -7.47 -21.71
C LYS A 107 2.55 -7.29 -20.20
N ASP A 108 3.30 -8.16 -19.54
CA ASP A 108 3.55 -8.09 -18.10
C ASP A 108 4.37 -6.84 -17.76
N TYR A 109 5.37 -6.50 -18.57
CA TYR A 109 6.10 -5.23 -18.44
C TYR A 109 5.17 -4.01 -18.52
N HIS A 110 4.27 -3.95 -19.50
CA HIS A 110 3.31 -2.85 -19.61
C HIS A 110 2.29 -2.83 -18.46
N GLN A 111 1.99 -3.98 -17.86
CA GLN A 111 1.19 -4.03 -16.64
C GLN A 111 1.98 -3.45 -15.46
N VAL A 112 3.22 -3.90 -15.24
CA VAL A 112 4.14 -3.35 -14.24
C VAL A 112 4.23 -1.83 -14.40
N TRP A 113 4.54 -1.34 -15.60
CA TRP A 113 4.72 0.08 -15.87
C TRP A 113 3.44 0.91 -15.62
N ARG A 114 2.27 0.38 -16.01
CA ARG A 114 0.98 1.04 -15.71
C ARG A 114 0.72 1.10 -14.22
N GLU A 115 0.97 0.00 -13.50
CA GLU A 115 0.81 -0.05 -12.06
C GLU A 115 1.77 0.93 -11.35
N SER A 116 3.02 1.11 -11.80
CA SER A 116 3.94 2.08 -11.17
C SER A 116 3.45 3.52 -11.29
N VAL A 117 2.92 3.91 -12.45
CA VAL A 117 2.35 5.25 -12.64
C VAL A 117 1.16 5.49 -11.72
N ILE A 118 0.35 4.45 -11.47
CA ILE A 118 -0.83 4.52 -10.61
C ILE A 118 -0.43 4.50 -9.13
N VAL A 119 0.33 3.50 -8.68
CA VAL A 119 0.65 3.28 -7.27
C VAL A 119 1.31 4.50 -6.63
N PHE A 120 2.15 5.21 -7.36
CA PHE A 120 2.84 6.41 -6.84
C PHE A 120 2.04 7.70 -7.02
N LYS A 121 1.19 7.82 -8.04
CA LYS A 121 0.23 8.94 -8.13
C LYS A 121 -0.80 8.93 -7.00
N PHE A 122 -1.19 7.75 -6.52
CA PHE A 122 -2.25 7.61 -5.50
C PHE A 122 -1.79 7.89 -4.07
N CYS A 123 -0.52 8.20 -3.83
CA CYS A 123 -0.15 8.79 -2.54
C CYS A 123 -0.28 10.31 -2.65
N PRO A 124 -1.32 10.93 -2.07
CA PRO A 124 -1.62 12.33 -2.30
C PRO A 124 -0.48 13.19 -1.75
N VAL A 125 0.14 13.93 -2.66
CA VAL A 125 1.02 15.06 -2.36
C VAL A 125 0.14 16.10 -1.67
N THR A 126 0.49 16.45 -0.44
CA THR A 126 0.06 17.72 0.18
C THR A 126 0.33 18.84 -0.80
N ALA A 127 -0.65 19.71 -1.07
CA ALA A 127 -0.32 21.09 -1.38
C ALA A 127 0.30 21.74 -0.14
#